data_AF-A0A820KH46-F1
#
_entry.id   AF-A0A820KH46-F1
#
_cell.length_a   1.000
_cell.length_b   1.000
_cell.length_c   1.000
_cell.angle_alpha   90.00
_cell.angle_beta   90.00
_cell.angle_gamma   90.00
#
_symmetry.space_group_name_H-M   'P 1'
#
loop_
_entity.id
_entity.type
_entity.pdbx_description
1 polymer ?
#
loop_
_entity_poly.entity_id
_entity_poly.type
_entity_poly.pdbx_seq_one_letter_code
_entity_poly.pdbx_strand_id
1 'polypeptide(L)'
;NQAKEIRNKVKQILQLSNDKSSMTLEETIEKYLRSTIQKYDIGKVAFEVENQLWATLYDYPALRSCNELLKYITSACRTAWGLANQTPPYYIEFQTAKFDKQIHERFHTSDNESDTIIEYIWPCLIDGRDRACVAKGVVITDEQYLSISKTISS
;
A
#
# COMPACT_ATOMS: atom_id res chain seq x y z
N ASN A 1 2.12 8.40 -1.32
CA ASN A 1 2.34 9.11 -2.61
C ASN A 1 3.52 10.11 -2.61
N GLN A 2 4.24 10.33 -1.50
CA GLN A 2 5.41 11.24 -1.45
C GLN A 2 6.62 10.80 -2.30
N ALA A 3 6.91 9.50 -2.43
CA ALA A 3 8.03 9.02 -3.25
C ALA A 3 7.88 9.44 -4.73
N LYS A 4 6.65 9.39 -5.26
CA LYS A 4 6.32 9.83 -6.61
C LYS A 4 6.46 11.36 -6.75
N GLU A 5 6.10 12.10 -5.71
CA GLU A 5 6.23 13.55 -5.67
C GLU A 5 7.70 14.01 -5.60
N ILE A 6 8.54 13.34 -4.81
CA ILE A 6 10.00 13.59 -4.76
C ILE A 6 10.61 13.30 -6.13
N ARG A 7 10.24 12.17 -6.75
CA ARG A 7 10.68 11.81 -8.10
C ARG A 7 10.27 12.88 -9.12
N ASN A 8 9.04 13.39 -9.05
CA ASN A 8 8.55 14.43 -9.95
C ASN A 8 9.22 15.79 -9.71
N LYS A 9 9.44 16.19 -8.44
CA LYS A 9 10.16 17.43 -8.11
C LYS A 9 11.59 17.39 -8.60
N VAL A 10 12.28 16.26 -8.44
CA VAL A 10 13.64 16.07 -8.98
C VAL A 10 13.64 16.15 -10.50
N LYS A 11 12.68 15.52 -11.18
CA LYS A 11 12.52 15.63 -12.64
C LYS A 11 12.27 17.06 -13.11
N GLN A 12 11.46 17.81 -12.38
CA GLN A 12 11.09 19.19 -12.71
C GLN A 12 12.25 20.18 -12.48
N ILE A 13 12.99 20.02 -11.38
CA ILE A 13 14.17 20.84 -11.07
C ILE A 13 15.27 20.65 -12.12
N LEU A 14 15.42 19.42 -12.63
CA LEU A 14 16.49 19.07 -13.55
C LEU A 14 16.16 19.29 -15.04
N GLN A 15 14.97 19.83 -15.37
CA GLN A 15 14.53 20.14 -16.74
C GLN A 15 14.88 19.03 -17.76
N LEU A 16 14.65 17.77 -17.36
CA LEU A 16 15.11 16.61 -18.14
C LEU A 16 14.42 16.57 -19.51
N SER A 17 15.20 16.91 -20.54
CA SER A 17 14.90 16.61 -21.94
C SER A 17 15.23 15.14 -22.20
N ASN A 18 14.53 14.50 -23.14
CA ASN A 18 14.48 13.06 -23.38
C ASN A 18 15.79 12.44 -23.98
N ASP A 19 16.96 12.90 -23.54
CA ASP A 19 18.28 12.51 -24.06
C ASP A 19 18.85 11.26 -23.38
N LYS A 20 19.79 10.56 -24.01
CA LYS A 20 20.41 9.33 -23.45
C LYS A 20 21.08 9.53 -22.09
N SER A 21 21.56 10.75 -21.79
CA SER A 21 22.09 11.16 -20.49
C SER A 21 21.02 11.27 -19.40
N SER A 22 19.75 11.43 -19.76
CA SER A 22 18.63 11.40 -18.82
C SER A 22 18.36 9.98 -18.31
N MET A 23 18.51 8.95 -19.15
CA MET A 23 18.30 7.54 -18.77
C MET A 23 19.34 7.07 -17.75
N THR A 24 20.62 7.38 -17.95
CA THR A 24 21.68 7.02 -17.00
C THR A 24 21.54 7.77 -15.66
N LEU A 25 21.00 8.99 -15.70
CA LEU A 25 20.69 9.74 -14.50
C LEU A 25 19.47 9.18 -13.77
N GLU A 26 18.42 8.76 -14.47
CA GLU A 26 17.26 8.09 -13.88
C GLU A 26 17.68 6.80 -13.16
N GLU A 27 18.49 5.96 -13.79
CA GLU A 27 19.05 4.75 -13.15
C GLU A 27 19.85 5.08 -11.89
N THR A 28 20.60 6.19 -11.90
CA THR A 28 21.39 6.65 -10.75
C THR A 28 20.49 7.16 -9.63
N ILE A 29 19.44 7.93 -9.94
CA ILE A 29 18.45 8.40 -8.98
C ILE A 29 17.73 7.21 -8.35
N GLU A 30 17.35 6.22 -9.14
CA GLU A 30 16.70 5.01 -8.63
C GLU A 30 17.63 4.18 -7.75
N LYS A 31 18.91 4.05 -8.11
CA LYS A 31 19.92 3.40 -7.28
C LYS A 31 20.10 4.16 -5.96
N TYR A 32 20.12 5.49 -6.01
CA TYR A 32 20.19 6.33 -4.83
C TYR A 32 18.96 6.15 -3.92
N LEU A 33 17.74 6.22 -4.47
CA LEU A 33 16.49 6.02 -3.74
C LEU A 33 16.42 4.63 -3.07
N ARG A 34 16.87 3.58 -3.77
CA ARG A 34 17.01 2.23 -3.18
C ARG A 34 18.00 2.20 -2.03
N SER A 35 19.16 2.84 -2.18
CA SER A 35 20.17 2.90 -1.11
C SER A 35 19.72 3.73 0.10
N THR A 36 18.73 4.61 -0.07
CA THR A 36 18.16 5.42 1.01
C THR A 36 16.98 4.75 1.71
N ILE A 37 16.51 3.57 1.29
CA ILE A 37 15.39 2.86 1.95
C ILE A 37 15.65 2.68 3.46
N GLN A 38 16.89 2.36 3.85
CA GLN A 38 17.25 2.18 5.26
C GLN A 38 17.64 3.49 5.96
N LYS A 39 18.13 4.49 5.22
CA LYS A 39 18.68 5.74 5.78
C LYS A 39 17.68 6.88 5.83
N TYR A 40 16.60 6.80 5.07
CA TYR A 40 15.58 7.85 5.03
C TYR A 40 14.83 7.91 6.36
N ASP A 41 14.65 9.14 6.86
CA ASP A 41 13.87 9.39 8.05
C ASP A 41 12.38 9.26 7.74
N ILE A 42 11.79 8.15 8.19
CA ILE A 42 10.35 7.87 8.07
C ILE A 42 9.56 8.45 9.25
N GLY A 43 10.19 9.14 10.21
CA GLY A 43 9.54 9.62 11.42
C GLY A 43 8.32 10.51 11.16
N LYS A 44 8.40 11.37 10.12
CA LYS A 44 7.26 12.21 9.72
C LYS A 44 6.07 11.38 9.21
N VAL A 45 6.34 10.38 8.36
CA VAL A 45 5.30 9.52 7.80
C VAL A 45 4.69 8.64 8.89
N ALA A 46 5.51 8.09 9.79
CA ALA A 46 5.05 7.31 10.92
C ALA A 46 4.14 8.15 11.83
N PHE A 47 4.53 9.39 12.15
CA PHE A 47 3.71 10.30 12.96
C PHE A 47 2.38 10.66 12.29
N GLU A 48 2.36 10.88 10.97
CA GLU A 48 1.11 11.10 10.22
C GLU A 48 0.18 9.88 10.30
N VAL A 49 0.72 8.67 10.14
CA VAL A 49 -0.05 7.41 10.23
C VAL A 49 -0.57 7.19 11.65
N GLU A 50 0.24 7.46 12.67
CA GLU A 50 -0.17 7.41 14.08
C GLU A 50 -1.35 8.35 14.33
N ASN A 51 -1.29 9.60 13.89
CA ASN A 51 -2.37 10.56 14.07
C ASN A 51 -3.68 10.12 13.39
N GLN A 52 -3.59 9.56 12.18
CA GLN A 52 -4.76 8.99 11.50
C GLN A 52 -5.34 7.80 12.27
N LEU A 53 -4.47 6.90 12.75
CA LEU A 53 -4.89 5.76 13.56
C LEU A 53 -5.59 6.21 14.86
N TRP A 54 -5.08 7.25 15.50
CA TRP A 54 -5.67 7.81 16.73
C TRP A 54 -6.97 8.58 16.52
N ALA A 55 -7.17 9.13 15.33
CA ALA A 55 -8.46 9.71 14.96
C ALA A 55 -9.53 8.62 14.76
N THR A 56 -9.15 7.45 14.23
CA THR A 56 -10.05 6.32 14.02
C THR A 56 -10.30 5.51 15.29
N LEU A 57 -9.26 5.26 16.10
CA LEU A 57 -9.32 4.47 17.34
C LEU A 57 -9.40 5.37 18.58
N TYR A 58 -10.27 6.38 18.56
CA TYR A 58 -10.38 7.35 19.66
C TYR A 58 -10.83 6.71 20.99
N ASP A 59 -11.60 5.61 20.92
CA ASP A 59 -12.08 4.85 22.08
C ASP A 59 -11.01 4.00 22.79
N TYR A 60 -9.83 3.85 22.20
CA TYR A 60 -8.77 2.96 22.72
C TYR A 60 -7.45 3.71 23.04
N PRO A 61 -7.45 4.64 24.02
CA PRO A 61 -6.27 5.44 24.34
C PRO A 61 -5.09 4.61 24.86
N ALA A 62 -5.35 3.42 25.43
CA ALA A 62 -4.30 2.51 25.91
C ALA A 62 -3.39 1.98 24.80
N LEU A 63 -3.83 2.00 23.54
CA LEU A 63 -3.01 1.58 22.41
C LEU A 63 -1.90 2.59 22.08
N ARG A 64 -2.05 3.86 22.49
CA ARG A 64 -1.05 4.92 22.23
C ARG A 64 0.26 4.71 22.97
N SER A 65 0.23 4.02 24.11
CA SER A 65 1.41 3.70 24.91
C SER A 65 1.96 2.29 24.62
N CYS A 66 1.35 1.55 23.69
CA CYS A 66 1.81 0.22 23.32
C CYS A 66 3.04 0.33 22.42
N ASN A 67 4.23 0.13 23.00
CA ASN A 67 5.50 0.17 22.28
C ASN A 67 5.55 -0.79 21.09
N GLU A 68 4.95 -1.98 21.21
CA GLU A 68 4.93 -2.97 20.11
C GLU A 68 4.08 -2.50 18.93
N LEU A 69 2.98 -1.80 19.19
CA LEU A 69 2.16 -1.21 18.14
C LEU A 69 2.91 -0.07 17.43
N LEU A 70 3.58 0.80 18.18
CA LEU A 70 4.39 1.90 17.60
C LEU A 70 5.55 1.37 16.74
N LYS A 71 6.22 0.31 17.21
CA LYS A 71 7.24 -0.40 16.41
C LYS A 71 6.64 -1.00 15.14
N TYR A 72 5.46 -1.62 15.24
CA TYR A 72 4.76 -2.18 14.10
C TYR A 72 4.40 -1.11 13.05
N ILE A 73 3.83 0.02 13.47
CA ILE A 73 3.50 1.15 12.59
C ILE A 73 4.74 1.65 11.86
N THR A 74 5.83 1.85 12.60
CA THR A 74 7.11 2.29 12.03
C THR A 74 7.65 1.28 11.02
N SER A 75 7.60 -0.01 11.35
CA SER A 75 8.01 -1.10 10.45
C SER A 75 7.17 -1.13 9.19
N ALA A 76 5.84 -0.99 9.30
CA ALA A 76 4.92 -0.95 8.17
C ALA A 76 5.21 0.25 7.24
N CYS A 77 5.44 1.43 7.81
CA CYS A 77 5.83 2.62 7.05
C CYS A 77 7.15 2.40 6.29
N ARG A 78 8.12 1.72 6.92
CA ARG A 78 9.41 1.40 6.28
C ARG A 78 9.24 0.41 5.14
N THR A 79 8.44 -0.63 5.33
CA THR A 79 8.11 -1.61 4.29
C THR A 79 7.42 -0.93 3.10
N ALA A 80 6.43 -0.08 3.36
CA ALA A 80 5.73 0.68 2.32
C ALA A 80 6.69 1.61 1.54
N TRP A 81 7.62 2.28 2.24
CA TRP A 81 8.67 3.06 1.60
C TRP A 81 9.59 2.20 0.72
N GLY A 82 9.96 1.01 1.20
CA GLY A 82 10.75 0.04 0.44
C GLY A 82 10.04 -0.37 -0.85
N LEU A 83 8.78 -0.79 -0.76
CA LEU A 83 7.96 -1.22 -1.90
C LEU A 83 7.78 -0.11 -2.96
N ALA A 84 7.60 1.14 -2.52
CA ALA A 84 7.43 2.29 -3.41
C ALA A 84 8.73 2.71 -4.14
N ASN A 85 9.89 2.38 -3.57
CA ASN A 85 11.20 2.72 -4.14
C ASN A 85 11.86 1.56 -4.89
N GLN A 86 11.20 0.42 -5.03
CA GLN A 86 11.64 -0.62 -5.96
C GLN A 86 11.59 -0.11 -7.40
N THR A 87 12.47 -0.66 -8.25
CA THR A 87 12.35 -0.51 -9.70
C THR A 87 12.20 -1.89 -10.32
N PRO A 88 11.07 -2.18 -10.97
CA PRO A 88 9.85 -1.36 -11.02
C PRO A 88 9.13 -1.34 -9.65
N PRO A 89 8.31 -0.31 -9.38
CA PRO A 89 7.62 -0.17 -8.10
C PRO A 89 6.48 -1.19 -7.98
N TYR A 90 6.16 -1.58 -6.76
CA TYR A 90 5.00 -2.43 -6.47
C TYR A 90 3.73 -1.57 -6.35
N TYR A 91 2.60 -2.14 -6.76
CA TYR A 91 1.29 -1.49 -6.73
C TYR A 91 0.32 -2.22 -5.82
N ILE A 92 -0.51 -1.44 -5.13
CA ILE A 92 -1.63 -1.93 -4.34
C ILE A 92 -2.87 -1.85 -5.23
N GLU A 93 -3.52 -3.00 -5.47
CA GLU A 93 -4.76 -3.11 -6.26
C GLU A 93 -5.93 -3.47 -5.33
N PHE A 94 -7.00 -2.68 -5.41
CA PHE A 94 -8.20 -2.77 -4.57
C PHE A 94 -9.46 -2.17 -5.22
N GLN A 95 -9.44 -1.91 -6.53
CA GLN A 95 -10.53 -1.23 -7.24
C GLN A 95 -11.30 -2.18 -8.17
N THR A 96 -10.89 -3.44 -8.27
CA THR A 96 -11.49 -4.39 -9.20
C THR A 96 -12.82 -4.88 -8.63
N ALA A 97 -13.91 -4.72 -9.39
CA ALA A 97 -15.25 -5.16 -8.96
C ALA A 97 -15.53 -6.65 -9.25
N LYS A 98 -14.64 -7.32 -9.98
CA LYS A 98 -14.78 -8.73 -10.37
C LYS A 98 -13.69 -9.60 -9.76
N PHE A 99 -14.10 -10.73 -9.20
CA PHE A 99 -13.20 -11.74 -8.68
C PHE A 99 -12.29 -12.29 -9.78
N ASP A 100 -11.02 -12.48 -9.42
CA ASP A 100 -10.01 -13.06 -10.28
C ASP A 100 -9.09 -13.92 -9.41
N LYS A 101 -9.18 -15.24 -9.58
CA LYS A 101 -8.39 -16.22 -8.82
C LYS A 101 -6.87 -16.03 -8.91
N GLN A 102 -6.37 -15.30 -9.92
CA GLN A 102 -4.95 -15.03 -10.07
C GLN A 102 -4.44 -14.01 -9.06
N ILE A 103 -5.27 -13.01 -8.73
CA ILE A 103 -4.90 -11.89 -7.85
C ILE A 103 -5.73 -11.83 -6.56
N HIS A 104 -6.82 -12.58 -6.46
CA HIS A 104 -7.75 -12.57 -5.34
C HIS A 104 -7.87 -13.95 -4.66
N GLU A 105 -8.10 -13.90 -3.35
CA GLU A 105 -8.47 -15.02 -2.50
C GLU A 105 -9.77 -14.67 -1.77
N ARG A 106 -10.72 -15.61 -1.73
CA ARG A 106 -12.02 -15.39 -1.08
C ARG A 106 -11.85 -15.56 0.42
N PHE A 107 -12.48 -14.66 1.18
CA PHE A 107 -12.58 -14.86 2.62
C PHE A 107 -13.41 -16.11 2.92
N HIS A 108 -13.04 -16.88 3.94
CA HIS A 108 -13.52 -18.24 4.18
C HIS A 108 -15.05 -18.38 4.37
N THR A 109 -15.77 -17.29 4.65
CA THR A 109 -17.24 -17.27 4.75
C THR A 109 -17.96 -16.79 3.49
N SER A 110 -17.25 -16.52 2.39
CA SER A 110 -17.85 -15.95 1.19
C SER A 110 -18.46 -17.01 0.29
N ASP A 111 -19.61 -16.72 -0.32
CA ASP A 111 -20.22 -17.50 -1.38
C ASP A 111 -19.25 -17.66 -2.58
N ASN A 112 -19.14 -18.89 -3.07
CA ASN A 112 -18.28 -19.27 -4.20
C ASN A 112 -18.95 -19.08 -5.56
N GLU A 113 -20.27 -18.85 -5.60
CA GLU A 113 -21.03 -18.74 -6.85
C GLU A 113 -21.02 -17.32 -7.45
N SER A 114 -20.88 -16.29 -6.62
CA SER A 114 -20.82 -14.89 -7.06
C SER A 114 -19.39 -14.46 -7.39
N ASP A 115 -19.16 -13.87 -8.56
CA ASP A 115 -17.86 -13.27 -8.94
C ASP A 115 -17.80 -11.75 -8.66
N THR A 116 -18.83 -11.17 -8.06
CA THR A 116 -18.84 -9.72 -7.76
C THR A 116 -18.15 -9.47 -6.43
N ILE A 117 -17.12 -8.62 -6.42
CA ILE A 117 -16.45 -8.19 -5.20
C ILE A 117 -17.27 -7.07 -4.56
N ILE A 118 -17.63 -7.28 -3.30
CA ILE A 118 -18.39 -6.33 -2.50
C ILE A 118 -17.45 -5.50 -1.63
N GLU A 119 -16.47 -6.16 -1.02
CA GLU A 119 -15.53 -5.52 -0.11
C GLU A 119 -14.15 -6.18 -0.17
N TYR A 120 -13.11 -5.36 -0.04
CA TYR A 120 -11.74 -5.80 0.13
C TYR A 120 -11.38 -5.81 1.62
N ILE A 121 -11.05 -6.99 2.14
CA ILE A 121 -10.46 -7.12 3.49
C ILE A 121 -8.97 -6.77 3.43
N TRP A 122 -8.30 -7.20 2.36
CA TRP A 122 -6.87 -6.92 2.17
C TRP A 122 -6.58 -6.64 0.69
N PRO A 123 -5.76 -5.62 0.38
CA PRO A 123 -5.42 -5.31 -1.00
C PRO A 123 -4.49 -6.35 -1.62
N CYS A 124 -4.48 -6.42 -2.95
CA CYS A 124 -3.50 -7.21 -3.70
C CYS A 124 -2.20 -6.43 -3.85
N LEU A 125 -1.07 -7.14 -3.83
CA LEU A 125 0.24 -6.57 -4.16
C LEU A 125 0.68 -7.09 -5.54
N ILE A 126 0.92 -6.16 -6.47
CA ILE A 126 1.25 -6.45 -7.86
C ILE A 126 2.65 -5.91 -8.18
N ASP A 127 3.49 -6.73 -8.83
CA ASP A 127 4.80 -6.28 -9.34
C ASP A 127 4.60 -5.36 -10.55
N GLY A 128 5.25 -4.20 -10.55
CA GLY A 128 5.20 -3.27 -11.66
C GLY A 128 5.92 -3.72 -12.94
N ARG A 129 6.69 -4.80 -12.91
CA ARG A 129 7.47 -5.28 -14.08
C ARG A 129 6.61 -5.99 -15.11
N ASP A 130 5.89 -6.99 -14.64
CA ASP A 130 5.18 -7.99 -15.43
C ASP A 130 3.71 -8.12 -14.99
N ARG A 131 3.29 -7.31 -14.01
CA ARG A 131 1.98 -7.40 -13.36
C ARG A 131 1.74 -8.75 -12.68
N ALA A 132 2.81 -9.44 -12.27
CA ALA A 132 2.67 -10.65 -11.49
C ALA A 132 2.05 -10.34 -10.12
N CYS A 133 1.16 -11.24 -9.68
CA CYS A 133 0.63 -11.19 -8.33
C CYS A 133 1.72 -11.64 -7.34
N VAL A 134 2.11 -10.74 -6.45
CA VAL A 134 3.11 -10.99 -5.41
C VAL A 134 2.41 -11.45 -4.13
N ALA A 135 1.27 -10.82 -3.81
CA ALA A 135 0.39 -11.23 -2.75
C ALA A 135 -1.06 -11.05 -3.19
N LYS A 136 -1.88 -12.08 -2.99
CA LYS A 136 -3.30 -12.03 -3.33
C LYS A 136 -4.04 -11.12 -2.35
N GLY A 137 -4.97 -10.34 -2.88
CA GLY A 137 -5.92 -9.60 -2.05
C GLY A 137 -6.98 -10.54 -1.50
N VAL A 138 -7.49 -10.22 -0.31
CA VAL A 138 -8.57 -10.98 0.32
C VAL A 138 -9.86 -10.22 0.12
N VAL A 139 -10.86 -10.87 -0.48
CA VAL A 139 -12.11 -10.24 -0.90
C VAL A 139 -13.33 -11.00 -0.38
N ILE A 140 -14.42 -10.25 -0.19
CA ILE A 140 -15.75 -10.77 0.12
C ILE A 140 -16.62 -10.62 -1.13
N THR A 141 -17.27 -11.71 -1.51
CA THR A 141 -18.13 -11.82 -2.71
C THR A 141 -19.60 -12.09 -2.39
N ASP A 142 -19.94 -12.18 -1.11
CA ASP A 142 -21.27 -12.51 -0.61
C ASP A 142 -22.05 -11.30 -0.10
N GLU A 143 -23.25 -11.07 -0.63
CA GLU A 143 -24.15 -10.00 -0.21
C GLU A 143 -24.68 -10.19 1.22
N GLN A 144 -24.70 -11.42 1.76
CA GLN A 144 -25.16 -11.68 3.12
C GLN A 144 -24.28 -10.99 4.17
N TYR A 145 -22.99 -10.76 3.87
CA TYR A 145 -22.06 -10.10 4.78
C TYR A 145 -22.43 -8.64 5.07
N LEU A 146 -22.98 -7.92 4.07
CA LEU A 146 -23.51 -6.56 4.23
C LEU A 146 -24.72 -6.49 5.18
N SER A 147 -25.44 -7.61 5.34
CA SER A 147 -26.60 -7.72 6.23
C SER A 147 -26.18 -7.86 7.69
N ILE A 148 -25.12 -8.64 7.91
CA ILE A 148 -24.58 -8.94 9.24
C ILE A 148 -23.81 -7.73 9.80
N SER A 149 -22.98 -7.07 8.99
CA SER A 149 -22.23 -5.88 9.42
C SER A 149 -23.15 -4.72 9.82
N LYS A 150 -24.27 -4.50 9.09
CA LYS A 150 -25.29 -3.51 9.46
C LYS A 150 -26.01 -3.82 10.77
N THR A 151 -26.17 -5.09 11.11
CA THR A 151 -26.84 -5.53 12.34
C THR A 151 -25.95 -5.38 13.57
N ILE A 152 -24.63 -5.46 13.42
CA ILE A 152 -23.65 -5.30 14.53
C ILE A 152 -23.35 -3.82 14.79
N SER A 153 -23.54 -2.94 13.81
CA SER A 153 -23.40 -1.48 13.95
C SER A 153 -24.70 -0.74 14.36
N SER A 154 -25.77 -1.46 14.68
CA SER A 154 -27.05 -0.90 15.19
C SER A 154 -27.26 -1.31 16.64
#